data_AF-A0A3R9X5I6-F1
#
_entry.id   AF-A0A3R9X5I6-F1
#
_cell.length_a   1.000
_cell.length_b   1.000
_cell.length_c   1.000
_cell.angle_alpha   90.00
_cell.angle_beta   90.00
_cell.angle_gamma   90.00
#
_symmetry.space_group_name_H-M   'P 1'
#
loop_
_entity.id
_entity.type
_entity.pdbx_description
1 polymer ?
#
loop_
_entity_poly.entity_id
_entity_poly.type
_entity_poly.pdbx_seq_one_letter_code
_entity_poly.pdbx_strand_id
1 'polypeptide(L)'
;MPLIPPSVLPLVPSSFAAGDRVQYGPCFAERLPSDQWACVECPNSHRYTDAEIRQLFVDPVSLELMGVPLFSPAHVSADAPLPGRPVAKGERPYEQDRPYLMCGSSGHAEYMGAISSGEEGPWGATQAALTSQSRAGGEEFELSLTETGTVYLRLIGTAVTYAYVPAEYPSAEESADILSFAVVRAAFPTDLVVIDLA
;
A
#
# COMPACT_ATOMS: atom_id res chain seq x y z
N MET A 1 1.74 22.74 1.39
CA MET A 1 1.54 21.34 1.81
C MET A 1 2.60 21.06 2.87
N PRO A 2 2.25 20.68 4.11
CA PRO A 2 3.27 20.18 5.01
C PRO A 2 3.75 18.85 4.43
N LEU A 3 5.02 18.82 4.04
CA LEU A 3 5.74 17.62 3.60
C LEU A 3 5.74 16.65 4.79
N ILE A 4 5.03 15.53 4.66
CA ILE A 4 5.18 14.43 5.60
C ILE A 4 6.52 13.80 5.21
N PRO A 5 7.57 13.85 6.05
CA PRO A 5 8.85 13.22 5.72
C PRO A 5 8.59 11.75 5.36
N PRO A 6 9.38 11.14 4.46
CA PRO A 6 9.18 9.75 4.08
C PRO A 6 9.17 8.91 5.36
N SER A 7 8.04 8.27 5.64
CA SER A 7 7.86 7.55 6.89
C SER A 7 8.88 6.42 6.94
N VAL A 8 9.69 6.38 8.00
CA VAL A 8 10.54 5.22 8.30
C VAL A 8 9.68 3.98 8.50
N LEU A 9 8.42 4.15 8.90
CA LEU A 9 7.49 3.05 9.09
C LEU A 9 6.65 2.85 7.82
N PRO A 10 6.70 1.67 7.19
CA PRO A 10 5.82 1.34 6.09
C PRO A 10 4.36 1.26 6.57
N LEU A 11 3.44 1.72 5.74
CA LEU A 11 2.01 1.58 5.98
C LEU A 11 1.54 0.21 5.50
N VAL A 12 0.77 -0.47 6.33
CA VAL A 12 0.26 -1.81 6.07
C VAL A 12 -1.21 -1.71 5.69
N PRO A 13 -1.67 -2.32 4.58
CA PRO A 13 -3.10 -2.41 4.29
C PRO A 13 -3.83 -3.08 5.48
N SER A 14 -4.90 -2.46 5.97
CA SER A 14 -5.62 -2.98 7.14
C SER A 14 -6.45 -4.23 6.83
N SER A 15 -6.66 -4.52 5.56
CA SER A 15 -7.48 -5.63 5.10
C SER A 15 -7.09 -5.99 3.67
N PHE A 16 -7.33 -7.25 3.31
CA PHE A 16 -7.09 -7.76 1.97
C PHE A 16 -8.38 -8.35 1.39
N ALA A 17 -8.59 -8.17 0.10
CA ALA A 17 -9.71 -8.64 -0.68
C ALA A 17 -9.24 -9.45 -1.90
N ALA A 18 -10.11 -10.31 -2.42
CA ALA A 18 -9.80 -11.08 -3.62
C ALA A 18 -9.48 -10.16 -4.82
N GLY A 19 -8.42 -10.50 -5.55
CA GLY A 19 -7.88 -9.71 -6.67
C GLY A 19 -6.84 -8.66 -6.27
N ASP A 20 -6.66 -8.40 -4.97
CA ASP A 20 -5.59 -7.51 -4.50
C ASP A 20 -4.21 -8.07 -4.87
N ARG A 21 -3.26 -7.16 -5.09
CA ARG A 21 -1.89 -7.48 -5.49
C ARG A 21 -0.88 -6.82 -4.56
N VAL A 22 0.21 -7.52 -4.31
CA VAL A 22 1.39 -7.00 -3.61
C VAL A 22 2.61 -7.26 -4.47
N GLN A 23 3.33 -6.20 -4.80
CA GLN A 23 4.65 -6.29 -5.40
C GLN A 23 5.73 -6.21 -4.31
N TYR A 24 6.67 -7.15 -4.30
CA TYR A 24 7.80 -7.18 -3.38
C TYR A 24 9.07 -7.50 -4.17
N GLY A 25 9.98 -6.53 -4.27
CA GLY A 25 11.11 -6.60 -5.19
C GLY A 25 10.65 -6.85 -6.66
N PRO A 26 11.20 -7.87 -7.36
CA PRO A 26 10.79 -8.21 -8.72
C PRO A 26 9.55 -9.13 -8.79
N CYS A 27 8.99 -9.54 -7.66
CA CYS A 27 7.91 -10.52 -7.60
C CYS A 27 6.56 -9.87 -7.32
N PHE A 28 5.48 -10.53 -7.76
CA PHE A 28 4.11 -10.13 -7.49
C PHE A 28 3.34 -11.29 -6.87
N ALA A 29 2.47 -11.00 -5.91
CA ALA A 29 1.46 -11.95 -5.44
C ALA A 29 0.07 -11.36 -5.63
N GLU A 30 -0.89 -12.21 -6.00
CA GLU A 30 -2.31 -11.87 -6.12
C GLU A 30 -3.13 -12.69 -5.12
N ARG A 31 -4.07 -12.04 -4.44
CA ARG A 31 -4.99 -12.67 -3.50
C ARG A 31 -6.11 -13.38 -4.26
N LEU A 32 -6.13 -14.69 -4.17
CA LEU A 32 -7.16 -15.53 -4.79
C LEU A 32 -8.47 -15.49 -3.99
N PRO A 33 -9.61 -15.86 -4.62
CA PRO A 33 -10.89 -16.02 -3.91
C PRO A 33 -10.89 -17.05 -2.78
N SER A 34 -9.86 -17.90 -2.70
CA SER A 34 -9.67 -18.89 -1.63
C SER A 34 -9.00 -18.34 -0.38
N ASP A 35 -8.91 -17.01 -0.22
CA ASP A 35 -8.20 -16.33 0.87
C ASP A 35 -6.72 -16.73 1.00
N GLN A 36 -6.09 -16.98 -0.14
CA GLN A 36 -4.67 -17.32 -0.25
C GLN A 36 -4.06 -16.45 -1.33
N TRP A 37 -2.80 -16.08 -1.15
CA TRP A 37 -2.03 -15.36 -2.14
C TRP A 37 -1.24 -16.34 -2.99
N ALA A 38 -1.28 -16.16 -4.29
CA ALA A 38 -0.43 -16.90 -5.22
C ALA A 38 0.57 -15.95 -5.85
N CYS A 39 1.84 -16.34 -5.91
CA CYS A 39 2.80 -15.58 -6.69
C CYS A 39 2.44 -15.66 -8.18
N VAL A 40 2.38 -14.49 -8.81
CA VAL A 40 2.22 -14.31 -10.25
C VAL A 40 3.65 -14.23 -10.78
N GLU A 41 4.07 -15.25 -11.54
CA GLU A 41 5.41 -15.39 -12.17
C GLU A 41 6.55 -16.02 -11.33
N CYS A 42 6.28 -16.59 -10.15
CA CYS A 42 7.30 -17.38 -9.45
C CYS A 42 7.39 -18.83 -9.98
N PRO A 43 8.59 -19.42 -10.05
CA PRO A 43 8.76 -20.84 -10.39
C PRO A 43 8.18 -21.80 -9.33
N ASN A 44 7.95 -21.31 -8.10
CA ASN A 44 7.39 -22.09 -7.01
C ASN A 44 5.91 -21.77 -6.79
N SER A 45 5.10 -22.80 -6.63
CA SER A 45 3.65 -22.73 -6.35
C SER A 45 3.32 -22.36 -4.90
N HIS A 46 4.24 -21.67 -4.22
CA HIS A 46 4.06 -21.30 -2.82
C HIS A 46 2.85 -20.36 -2.69
N ARG A 47 2.03 -20.64 -1.67
CA ARG A 47 0.83 -19.85 -1.35
C ARG A 47 1.07 -19.18 -0.01
N TYR A 48 0.78 -17.89 0.05
CA TYR A 48 0.92 -17.11 1.27
C TYR A 48 -0.44 -16.85 1.90
N THR A 49 -0.45 -16.77 3.21
CA THR A 49 -1.55 -16.26 4.02
C THR A 49 -1.51 -14.74 4.09
N ASP A 50 -2.63 -14.11 4.49
CA ASP A 50 -2.68 -12.67 4.75
C ASP A 50 -1.63 -12.24 5.80
N ALA A 51 -1.33 -13.10 6.78
CA ALA A 51 -0.32 -12.84 7.80
C ALA A 51 1.10 -12.83 7.22
N GLU A 52 1.44 -13.76 6.33
CA GLU A 52 2.75 -13.79 5.66
C GLU A 52 2.93 -12.58 4.73
N ILE A 53 1.87 -12.18 4.02
CA ILE A 53 1.91 -10.95 3.21
C ILE A 53 2.09 -9.73 4.11
N ARG A 54 1.41 -9.67 5.26
CA ARG A 54 1.60 -8.60 6.23
C ARG A 54 3.04 -8.52 6.72
N GLN A 55 3.68 -9.65 6.96
CA GLN A 55 5.07 -9.71 7.42
C GLN A 55 6.04 -9.06 6.43
N LEU A 56 5.78 -9.10 5.11
CA LEU A 56 6.60 -8.40 4.13
C LEU A 56 6.67 -6.88 4.36
N PHE A 57 5.65 -6.29 5.00
CA PHE A 57 5.63 -4.88 5.32
C PHE A 57 6.30 -4.56 6.65
N VAL A 58 6.49 -5.52 7.56
CA VAL A 58 6.93 -5.21 8.94
C VAL A 58 8.21 -5.91 9.36
N ASP A 59 8.65 -6.94 8.63
CA ASP A 59 9.92 -7.61 8.86
C ASP A 59 11.09 -6.76 8.35
N PRO A 60 12.00 -6.30 9.23
CA PRO A 60 13.09 -5.42 8.82
C PRO A 60 14.03 -6.05 7.79
N VAL A 61 14.22 -7.37 7.84
CA VAL A 61 15.07 -8.09 6.88
C VAL A 61 14.44 -8.09 5.49
N SER A 62 13.14 -8.35 5.41
CA SER A 62 12.37 -8.26 4.16
C SER A 62 12.41 -6.85 3.58
N LEU A 63 12.20 -5.82 4.40
CA LEU A 63 12.24 -4.42 3.99
C LEU A 63 13.62 -4.00 3.47
N GLU A 64 14.70 -4.47 4.07
CA GLU A 64 16.06 -4.22 3.57
C GLU A 64 16.30 -4.88 2.21
N LEU A 65 15.89 -6.14 2.05
CA LEU A 65 16.18 -6.93 0.85
C LEU A 65 15.31 -6.51 -0.35
N MET A 66 14.06 -6.11 -0.10
CA MET A 66 13.04 -5.95 -1.15
C MET A 66 12.44 -4.55 -1.21
N GLY A 67 12.73 -3.69 -0.23
CA GLY A 67 12.05 -2.41 -0.04
C GLY A 67 10.64 -2.55 0.52
N VAL A 68 9.92 -1.43 0.65
CA VAL A 68 8.51 -1.45 1.04
C VAL A 68 7.68 -2.11 -0.07
N PRO A 69 6.91 -3.17 0.22
CA PRO A 69 6.04 -3.77 -0.80
C PRO A 69 5.02 -2.75 -1.32
N LEU A 70 4.69 -2.79 -2.60
CA LEU A 70 3.67 -1.92 -3.21
C LEU A 70 2.33 -2.66 -3.26
N PHE A 71 1.32 -2.11 -2.59
CA PHE A 71 -0.02 -2.68 -2.59
C PHE A 71 -0.88 -2.09 -3.72
N SER A 72 -1.67 -2.93 -4.39
CA SER A 72 -2.64 -2.50 -5.39
C SER A 72 -3.95 -3.26 -5.20
N PRO A 73 -5.09 -2.58 -5.04
CA PRO A 73 -6.36 -3.27 -4.92
C PRO A 73 -6.77 -3.93 -6.24
N ALA A 74 -7.71 -4.86 -6.17
CA ALA A 74 -8.29 -5.53 -7.33
C ALA A 74 -8.70 -4.54 -8.44
N HIS A 75 -8.30 -4.82 -9.68
CA HIS A 75 -8.55 -3.93 -10.80
C HIS A 75 -10.05 -3.67 -11.03
N VAL A 76 -10.39 -2.41 -11.33
CA VAL A 76 -11.74 -1.97 -11.70
C VAL A 76 -11.65 -1.33 -13.08
N SER A 77 -12.34 -1.92 -14.06
CA SER A 77 -12.39 -1.37 -15.41
C SER A 77 -13.19 -0.06 -15.45
N ALA A 78 -12.91 0.79 -16.44
CA ALA A 78 -13.57 2.10 -16.56
C ALA A 78 -15.10 2.00 -16.70
N ASP A 79 -15.60 0.95 -17.36
CA ASP A 79 -17.02 0.74 -17.63
C ASP A 79 -17.72 -0.12 -16.55
N ALA A 80 -16.96 -0.75 -15.65
CA ALA A 80 -17.54 -1.51 -14.55
C ALA A 80 -18.07 -0.57 -13.45
N PRO A 81 -19.15 -0.96 -12.73
CA PRO A 81 -19.56 -0.24 -11.53
C PRO A 81 -18.42 -0.24 -10.50
N LEU A 82 -18.31 0.85 -9.73
CA LEU A 82 -17.34 0.89 -8.65
C LEU A 82 -17.69 -0.15 -7.56
N PRO A 83 -16.70 -0.83 -6.96
CA PRO A 83 -16.95 -1.83 -5.92
C PRO A 83 -17.61 -1.25 -4.67
N GLY A 84 -18.45 -2.04 -4.01
CA GLY A 84 -19.11 -1.64 -2.76
C GLY A 84 -20.37 -0.82 -2.97
N ARG A 85 -20.76 -0.03 -1.97
CA ARG A 85 -21.95 0.82 -2.02
C ARG A 85 -21.60 2.23 -2.49
N PRO A 86 -22.49 2.94 -3.20
CA PRO A 86 -22.33 4.36 -3.46
C PRO A 86 -22.24 5.17 -2.16
N VAL A 87 -21.40 6.20 -2.16
CA VAL A 87 -21.29 7.16 -1.05
C VAL A 87 -22.22 8.34 -1.33
N ALA A 88 -23.08 8.67 -0.37
CA ALA A 88 -24.07 9.72 -0.55
C ALA A 88 -23.41 11.11 -0.53
N LYS A 89 -24.02 12.08 -1.21
CA LYS A 89 -23.56 13.48 -1.17
C LYS A 89 -23.56 13.99 0.28
N GLY A 90 -22.40 14.47 0.74
CA GLY A 90 -22.21 14.99 2.10
C GLY A 90 -21.82 13.93 3.14
N GLU A 91 -21.85 12.65 2.77
CA GLU A 91 -21.26 11.58 3.58
C GLU A 91 -19.74 11.74 3.62
N ARG A 92 -19.12 11.40 4.76
CA ARG A 92 -17.67 11.38 4.94
C ARG A 92 -17.22 9.91 4.95
N PRO A 93 -16.74 9.35 3.83
CA PRO A 93 -16.40 7.94 3.75
C PRO A 93 -15.04 7.61 4.38
N TYR A 94 -14.24 8.63 4.69
CA TYR A 94 -12.93 8.47 5.32
C TYR A 94 -13.03 8.54 6.83
N GLU A 95 -12.41 7.59 7.50
CA GLU A 95 -12.22 7.61 8.94
C GLU A 95 -11.26 8.72 9.35
N GLN A 96 -11.57 9.37 10.48
CA GLN A 96 -10.73 10.43 11.01
C GLN A 96 -9.39 9.86 11.49
N ASP A 97 -8.29 10.56 11.20
CA ASP A 97 -6.93 10.22 11.65
C ASP A 97 -6.41 8.86 11.15
N ARG A 98 -7.10 8.22 10.21
CA ARG A 98 -6.68 6.96 9.57
C ARG A 98 -5.87 7.24 8.30
N PRO A 99 -4.70 6.60 8.11
CA PRO A 99 -3.97 6.67 6.85
C PRO A 99 -4.64 5.79 5.79
N TYR A 100 -4.57 6.23 4.54
CA TYR A 100 -5.08 5.52 3.37
C TYR A 100 -3.99 5.47 2.30
N LEU A 101 -3.63 4.27 1.86
CA LEU A 101 -2.76 4.07 0.70
C LEU A 101 -3.50 4.49 -0.56
N MET A 102 -2.83 5.28 -1.40
CA MET A 102 -3.42 5.80 -2.63
C MET A 102 -2.96 4.96 -3.82
N CYS A 103 -3.92 4.37 -4.52
CA CYS A 103 -3.73 3.65 -5.77
C CYS A 103 -4.49 4.36 -6.89
N GLY A 104 -4.00 4.29 -8.13
CA GLY A 104 -4.65 4.93 -9.27
C GLY A 104 -4.49 4.16 -10.57
N SER A 105 -5.44 4.33 -11.48
CA SER A 105 -5.33 3.93 -12.89
C SER A 105 -4.82 5.12 -13.71
N SER A 106 -3.54 5.11 -14.11
CA SER A 106 -3.03 6.16 -14.99
C SER A 106 -3.47 5.89 -16.43
N GLY A 107 -4.50 6.59 -16.92
CA GLY A 107 -4.80 7.01 -18.31
C GLY A 107 -4.87 5.98 -19.45
N HIS A 108 -4.11 4.89 -19.39
CA HIS A 108 -3.96 3.80 -20.37
C HIS A 108 -3.53 2.47 -19.72
N ALA A 109 -3.33 2.43 -18.40
CA ALA A 109 -2.98 1.20 -17.69
C ALA A 109 -4.22 0.32 -17.48
N GLU A 110 -4.13 -0.93 -17.93
CA GLU A 110 -5.11 -2.00 -17.64
C GLU A 110 -5.16 -2.38 -16.14
N TYR A 111 -4.40 -1.68 -15.27
CA TYR A 111 -4.23 -2.03 -13.86
C TYR A 111 -4.25 -0.76 -12.99
N MET A 112 -4.81 -0.88 -11.78
CA MET A 112 -4.57 0.11 -10.72
C MET A 112 -3.22 -0.18 -10.09
N GLY A 113 -2.42 0.84 -9.85
CA GLY A 113 -1.11 0.72 -9.21
C GLY A 113 -1.00 1.63 -7.98
N ALA A 114 -0.18 1.23 -7.01
CA ALA A 114 0.26 2.11 -5.93
C ALA A 114 0.90 3.37 -6.53
N ILE A 115 0.50 4.54 -6.03
CA ILE A 115 1.19 5.77 -6.38
C ILE A 115 2.42 5.88 -5.49
N SER A 116 3.59 6.12 -6.08
CA SER A 116 4.79 6.47 -5.32
C SER A 116 4.72 7.94 -4.90
N SER A 117 5.10 8.25 -3.67
CA SER A 117 5.17 9.64 -3.18
C SER A 117 6.24 10.47 -3.90
N GLY A 118 7.15 9.82 -4.63
CA GLY A 118 8.34 10.44 -5.23
C GLY A 118 9.48 10.72 -4.24
N GLU A 119 9.25 10.51 -2.94
CA GLU A 119 10.25 10.62 -1.88
C GLU A 119 10.79 9.22 -1.51
N GLU A 120 12.11 9.09 -1.48
CA GLU A 120 12.79 7.88 -1.03
C GLU A 120 12.95 7.88 0.49
N GLY A 121 12.48 6.81 1.12
CA GLY A 121 12.72 6.51 2.52
C GLY A 121 13.92 5.57 2.71
N PRO A 122 14.21 5.15 3.96
CA PRO A 122 15.30 4.22 4.24
C PRO A 122 15.14 2.84 3.58
N TRP A 123 13.93 2.54 3.09
CA TRP A 123 13.56 1.28 2.45
C TRP A 123 13.24 1.46 0.95
N GLY A 124 13.69 2.57 0.34
CA GLY A 124 13.43 2.89 -1.07
C GLY A 124 12.17 3.73 -1.29
N ALA A 125 11.55 3.58 -2.46
CA ALA A 125 10.37 4.37 -2.86
C ALA A 125 9.20 4.14 -1.89
N THR A 126 8.62 5.22 -1.37
CA THR A 126 7.51 5.13 -0.42
C THR A 126 6.16 5.17 -1.14
N GLN A 127 5.19 4.41 -0.63
CA GLN A 127 3.81 4.49 -1.09
C GLN A 127 3.21 5.85 -0.70
N ALA A 128 2.52 6.49 -1.64
CA ALA A 128 1.74 7.67 -1.36
C ALA A 128 0.55 7.30 -0.47
N ALA A 129 0.40 8.06 0.60
CA ALA A 129 -0.73 7.94 1.50
C ALA A 129 -1.37 9.30 1.73
N LEU A 130 -2.67 9.28 2.04
CA LEU A 130 -3.33 10.42 2.67
C LEU A 130 -3.75 10.06 4.08
N THR A 131 -3.55 11.00 5.00
CA THR A 131 -4.27 11.01 6.28
C THR A 131 -5.26 12.16 6.15
N SER A 132 -6.55 11.84 6.24
CA SER A 132 -7.63 12.70 5.73
C SER A 132 -7.54 14.17 6.16
N GLN A 133 -7.51 15.07 5.17
CA GLN A 133 -8.29 16.31 5.22
C GLN A 133 -9.35 16.21 4.13
N SER A 134 -10.62 16.40 4.53
CA SER A 134 -11.80 16.41 3.66
C SER A 134 -11.53 17.14 2.35
N ARG A 135 -11.40 16.41 1.23
CA ARG A 135 -11.47 17.00 -0.10
C ARG A 135 -12.93 17.29 -0.41
N ALA A 136 -13.38 18.48 -0.04
CA ALA A 136 -14.54 19.10 -0.67
C ALA A 136 -14.02 19.93 -1.84
N GLY A 137 -14.22 19.48 -3.09
CA GLY A 137 -13.80 20.31 -4.23
C GLY A 137 -14.10 19.77 -5.62
N GLY A 138 -15.05 20.43 -6.28
CA GLY A 138 -14.94 20.88 -7.68
C GLY A 138 -15.33 19.94 -8.81
N GLU A 139 -14.91 18.68 -8.77
CA GLU A 139 -15.09 17.76 -9.91
C GLU A 139 -16.37 16.92 -9.79
N GLU A 140 -17.03 16.65 -10.91
CA GLU A 140 -18.07 15.61 -10.96
C GLU A 140 -17.37 14.26 -10.79
N PHE A 141 -17.44 13.68 -9.59
CA PHE A 141 -16.85 12.38 -9.28
C PHE A 141 -17.90 11.42 -8.73
N GLU A 142 -17.69 10.14 -8.98
CA GLU A 142 -18.41 9.04 -8.34
C GLU A 142 -17.56 8.49 -7.19
N LEU A 143 -18.19 8.23 -6.04
CA LEU A 143 -17.56 7.59 -4.89
C LEU A 143 -18.30 6.30 -4.52
N SER A 144 -17.54 5.27 -4.18
CA SER A 144 -18.06 4.09 -3.50
C SER A 144 -17.20 3.68 -2.32
N LEU A 145 -17.81 2.92 -1.40
CA LEU A 145 -17.17 2.41 -0.19
C LEU A 145 -17.42 0.90 -0.08
N THR A 146 -16.35 0.12 0.01
CA THR A 146 -16.41 -1.32 0.24
C THR A 146 -16.62 -1.67 1.71
N GLU A 147 -16.97 -2.92 1.99
CA GLU A 147 -17.06 -3.43 3.38
C GLU A 147 -15.71 -3.40 4.10
N THR A 148 -14.61 -3.49 3.35
CA THR A 148 -13.23 -3.37 3.87
C THR A 148 -12.80 -1.94 4.17
N GLY A 149 -13.63 -0.94 3.85
CA GLY A 149 -13.32 0.48 4.06
C GLY A 149 -12.59 1.15 2.89
N THR A 150 -12.32 0.43 1.79
CA THR A 150 -11.71 1.01 0.60
C THR A 150 -12.66 1.99 -0.07
N VAL A 151 -12.21 3.23 -0.23
CA VAL A 151 -12.94 4.28 -0.94
C VAL A 151 -12.47 4.33 -2.37
N TYR A 152 -13.35 4.02 -3.32
CA TYR A 152 -13.08 4.24 -4.73
C TYR A 152 -13.59 5.60 -5.16
N LEU A 153 -12.83 6.27 -6.03
CA LEU A 153 -13.16 7.55 -6.62
C LEU A 153 -12.94 7.47 -8.12
N ARG A 154 -13.99 7.71 -8.90
CA ARG A 154 -13.90 7.84 -10.36
C ARG A 154 -14.19 9.27 -10.79
N LEU A 155 -13.30 9.83 -11.59
CA LEU A 155 -13.49 11.17 -12.16
C LEU A 155 -14.36 11.07 -13.42
N ILE A 156 -15.55 11.67 -13.40
CA ILE A 156 -16.51 11.60 -14.51
C ILE A 156 -15.92 12.32 -15.72
N GLY A 157 -16.12 11.73 -16.90
CA GLY A 157 -15.56 12.24 -18.16
C GLY A 157 -14.08 11.88 -18.37
N THR A 158 -13.48 11.07 -17.48
CA THR A 158 -12.12 10.56 -17.63
C THR A 158 -12.08 9.03 -17.44
N ALA A 159 -10.97 8.40 -17.85
CA ALA A 159 -10.70 6.98 -17.56
C ALA A 159 -9.96 6.77 -16.22
N VAL A 160 -9.96 7.77 -15.34
CA VAL A 160 -9.16 7.76 -14.10
C VAL A 160 -10.02 7.30 -12.93
N THR A 161 -9.57 6.22 -12.29
CA THR A 161 -10.11 5.71 -11.03
C THR A 161 -8.99 5.67 -9.99
N TYR A 162 -9.29 6.17 -8.80
CA TYR A 162 -8.45 6.06 -7.61
C TYR A 162 -9.09 5.12 -6.61
N ALA A 163 -8.24 4.45 -5.83
CA ALA A 163 -8.64 3.69 -4.67
C ALA A 163 -7.83 4.17 -3.46
N TYR A 164 -8.53 4.49 -2.39
CA TYR A 164 -7.96 4.86 -1.10
C TYR A 164 -8.19 3.68 -0.16
N VAL A 165 -7.14 2.90 0.06
CA VAL A 165 -7.19 1.65 0.83
C VAL A 165 -6.82 1.97 2.26
N PRO A 166 -7.68 1.66 3.25
CA PRO A 166 -7.36 1.88 4.64
C PRO A 166 -6.07 1.16 5.02
N ALA A 167 -5.20 1.89 5.69
CA ALA A 167 -3.93 1.37 6.16
C ALA A 167 -3.77 1.67 7.64
N GLU A 168 -2.76 1.05 8.20
CA GLU A 168 -2.36 1.22 9.59
C GLU A 168 -0.84 1.27 9.68
N TYR A 169 -0.38 1.89 10.78
CA TYR A 169 1.02 1.79 11.16
C TYR A 169 1.30 0.39 11.72
N PRO A 170 2.54 -0.09 11.65
CA PRO A 170 2.95 -1.28 12.38
C PRO A 170 2.65 -1.12 13.88
N SER A 171 2.47 -2.23 14.58
CA SER A 171 2.32 -2.23 16.03
C SER A 171 3.56 -1.61 16.71
N ALA A 172 3.46 -1.31 18.01
CA ALA A 172 4.57 -0.71 18.74
C ALA A 172 5.83 -1.60 18.76
N GLU A 173 5.65 -2.92 18.82
CA GLU A 173 6.74 -3.91 18.78
C GLU A 173 7.39 -3.95 17.39
N GLU A 174 6.58 -4.13 16.34
CA GLU A 174 7.06 -4.11 14.95
C GLU A 174 7.76 -2.77 14.62
N SER A 175 7.21 -1.66 15.09
CA SER A 175 7.81 -0.33 14.91
C SER A 175 9.17 -0.23 15.60
N ALA A 176 9.31 -0.78 16.81
CA ALA A 176 10.57 -0.77 17.55
C ALA A 176 11.64 -1.58 16.81
N ASP A 177 11.27 -2.73 16.24
CA ASP A 177 12.19 -3.58 15.46
C ASP A 177 12.64 -2.89 14.17
N ILE A 178 11.70 -2.33 13.40
CA ILE A 178 11.98 -1.59 12.15
C ILE A 178 12.89 -0.40 12.43
N LEU A 179 12.58 0.41 13.46
CA LEU A 179 13.37 1.58 13.82
C LEU A 179 14.76 1.21 14.32
N SER A 180 14.86 0.17 15.17
CA SER A 180 16.15 -0.30 15.68
C SER A 180 17.04 -0.77 14.54
N PHE A 181 16.49 -1.53 13.59
CA PHE A 181 17.21 -1.97 12.40
C PHE A 181 17.69 -0.79 11.55
N ALA A 182 16.80 0.16 11.24
CA ALA A 182 17.13 1.35 10.46
C ALA A 182 18.25 2.18 11.11
N VAL A 183 18.18 2.37 12.44
CA VAL A 183 19.20 3.11 13.19
C VAL A 183 20.55 2.39 13.16
N VAL A 184 20.58 1.07 13.37
CA VAL A 184 21.81 0.28 13.31
C VAL A 184 22.43 0.36 11.91
N ARG A 185 21.63 0.24 10.84
CA ARG A 185 22.14 0.34 9.47
C ARG A 185 22.64 1.73 9.10
N ALA A 186 21.96 2.76 9.59
CA ALA A 186 22.42 4.14 9.41
C ALA A 186 23.74 4.41 10.17
N ALA A 187 23.92 3.82 11.36
CA ALA A 187 25.13 3.96 12.15
C ALA A 187 26.30 3.10 11.62
N PHE A 188 25.99 1.94 11.02
CA PHE A 188 26.96 0.98 10.49
C PHE A 188 26.58 0.56 9.06
N PRO A 189 26.89 1.39 8.06
CA PRO A 189 26.68 1.02 6.65
C PRO A 189 27.43 -0.26 6.32
N THR A 190 26.87 -1.09 5.43
CA THR A 190 27.35 -2.45 5.06
C THR A 190 28.79 -2.51 4.54
N ASP A 191 29.40 -1.35 4.27
CA ASP A 191 30.79 -1.22 3.85
C ASP A 191 31.78 -1.27 5.03
N LEU A 192 31.29 -1.27 6.28
CA LEU A 192 32.09 -1.53 7.47
C LEU A 192 32.21 -3.03 7.71
N VAL A 193 33.35 -3.58 7.30
CA VAL A 193 33.83 -4.88 7.75
C VAL A 193 33.94 -4.84 9.28
N VAL A 194 33.04 -5.52 9.98
CA VAL A 194 33.24 -5.86 11.39
C VAL A 194 34.36 -6.90 11.41
N ILE A 195 35.59 -6.44 11.67
CA ILE A 195 36.70 -7.34 11.99
C ILE A 195 36.41 -7.88 13.39
N ASP A 196 36.03 -9.15 13.45
CA ASP A 196 35.93 -9.88 14.70
C ASP A 196 37.34 -9.99 15.30
N LEU A 197 37.61 -9.23 16.36
CA LEU A 197 38.84 -9.32 17.12
C LEU A 197 38.65 -10.41 18.19
N ALA A 198 38.75 -11.66 17.74
CA ALA A 198 39.00 -12.80 18.61
C ALA A 198 40.52 -13.00 18.80
#